data_AF-A0A7D6V8A4-F1
#
_entry.id   AF-A0A7D6V8A4-F1
#
_cell.length_a   1.000
_cell.length_b   1.000
_cell.length_c   1.000
_cell.angle_alpha   90.00
_cell.angle_beta   90.00
_cell.angle_gamma   90.00
#
_symmetry.space_group_name_H-M   'P 1'
#
loop_
_entity.id
_entity.type
_entity.pdbx_description
1 polymer ?
#
loop_
_entity_poly.entity_id
_entity_poly.type
_entity_poly.pdbx_seq_one_letter_code
_entity_poly.pdbx_strand_id
1 'polypeptide(L)' 'MEADSKLEDLRSVLSCVFEKLGAECLTEPDRVELVARAEVVQDQIDAIQDDIDDERMRTTAAPEPSDDRLF' A
#
# COMPACT_ATOMS: atom_id res chain seq x y z
N MET A 1 2.41 -13.35 5.05
CA MET A 1 2.97 -11.99 5.22
C MET A 1 3.71 -11.64 3.95
N GLU A 2 2.97 -11.47 2.86
CA GLU A 2 3.52 -11.13 1.53
C GLU A 2 3.13 -9.71 1.13
N ALA A 3 1.91 -9.29 1.51
CA ALA A 3 1.44 -7.91 1.39
C ALA A 3 2.31 -6.91 2.16
N ASP A 4 2.73 -7.26 3.39
CA ASP A 4 3.59 -6.41 4.24
C ASP A 4 4.96 -6.17 3.58
N SER A 5 5.60 -7.22 3.06
CA SER A 5 6.89 -7.10 2.36
C SER A 5 6.76 -6.30 1.06
N LYS A 6 5.66 -6.44 0.33
CA LYS A 6 5.37 -5.63 -0.86
C LYS A 6 5.12 -4.16 -0.52
N LEU A 7 4.43 -3.90 0.60
CA LEU A 7 4.17 -2.55 1.11
C LEU A 7 5.49 -1.84 1.48
N GLU A 8 6.40 -2.54 2.15
CA GLU A 8 7.73 -2.03 2.48
C GLU A 8 8.56 -1.73 1.22
N ASP A 9 8.51 -2.60 0.20
CA ASP A 9 9.20 -2.38 -1.08
C ASP A 9 8.67 -1.13 -1.80
N LEU A 10 7.35 -0.97 -1.90
CA LEU A 10 6.73 0.21 -2.50
C LEU A 10 7.08 1.51 -1.74
N ARG A 11 7.11 1.47 -0.41
CA ARG A 11 7.55 2.61 0.41
C ARG A 11 9.01 2.96 0.16
N SER A 12 9.87 1.97 -0.02
CA SER A 12 11.28 2.16 -0.37
C SER A 12 11.43 2.81 -1.76
N VAL A 13 10.69 2.31 -2.75
CA VAL A 13 10.66 2.89 -4.10
C VAL A 13 10.15 4.34 -4.06
N LEU A 14 9.09 4.61 -3.30
CA LEU A 14 8.53 5.96 -3.16
C LEU A 14 9.54 6.93 -2.52
N SER A 15 10.24 6.49 -1.47
CA SER A 15 11.32 7.26 -0.84
C SER A 15 12.44 7.59 -1.83
N CYS A 16 12.87 6.61 -2.63
CA CYS A 16 13.88 6.82 -3.68
C CYS A 16 13.42 7.83 -4.74
N VAL A 17 12.14 7.81 -5.12
CA VAL A 17 11.56 8.78 -6.06
C VAL A 17 11.57 10.20 -5.47
N PHE A 18 11.21 10.37 -4.19
CA PHE A 18 11.28 11.67 -3.52
C PHE A 18 12.70 12.19 -3.35
N GLU A 19 13.65 11.32 -3.01
CA GLU A 19 15.07 11.67 -2.96
C GLU A 19 15.57 12.16 -4.32
N LYS A 20 15.20 11.47 -5.40
CA LYS A 20 15.49 11.92 -6.77
C LYS A 20 14.83 13.26 -7.08
N LEU A 21 13.54 13.43 -6.75
CA LEU A 21 12.78 14.69 -6.92
C LEU A 21 13.41 15.90 -6.23
N GLY A 22 14.10 15.67 -5.11
CA GLY A 22 14.86 16.67 -4.38
C GLY A 22 16.20 17.05 -5.01
N ALA A 23 16.68 16.32 -6.03
CA ALA A 23 17.94 16.62 -6.68
C ALA A 23 17.84 17.93 -7.51
N GLU A 24 18.80 18.83 -7.30
CA GLU A 24 18.89 20.12 -8.01
C GLU A 24 19.08 20.00 -9.53
N CYS A 25 19.50 18.82 -10.02
CA CYS A 25 19.78 18.58 -11.44
C CYS A 25 18.61 18.01 -12.26
N LEU A 26 17.40 17.90 -11.70
CA LEU A 26 16.27 17.36 -12.45
C LEU A 26 15.66 18.36 -13.42
N THR A 27 15.43 17.90 -14.64
CA THR A 27 14.68 18.66 -15.67
C THR A 27 13.18 18.58 -15.40
N GLU A 28 12.41 19.58 -15.87
CA GLU A 28 10.94 19.59 -15.76
C GLU A 28 10.25 18.29 -16.23
N PRO A 29 10.58 17.68 -17.38
CA PRO A 29 9.95 16.42 -17.78
C PRO A 29 10.28 15.25 -16.83
N ASP A 30 11.51 15.20 -16.32
CA ASP A 30 11.95 14.17 -15.37
C ASP A 30 11.20 14.28 -14.04
N ARG A 31 10.95 15.52 -13.58
CA ARG A 31 10.10 15.78 -12.41
C ARG A 31 8.67 15.31 -12.62
N VAL A 32 8.07 15.58 -13.78
CA VAL A 32 6.70 15.16 -14.10
C VAL A 32 6.59 13.64 -14.15
N GLU A 33 7.55 12.96 -14.77
CA GLU A 33 7.59 11.49 -14.83
C GLU A 33 7.76 10.88 -13.42
N LEU A 34 8.64 11.43 -12.60
CA LEU A 34 8.84 10.99 -11.22
C LEU A 34 7.60 11.21 -10.35
N VAL A 35 6.88 12.32 -10.53
CA VAL A 35 5.61 12.59 -9.85
C VAL A 35 4.53 11.60 -10.28
N ALA A 36 4.39 11.34 -11.58
CA ALA A 36 3.45 10.33 -12.08
C ALA A 36 3.77 8.93 -11.53
N ARG A 37 5.05 8.58 -11.44
CA ARG A 37 5.48 7.33 -10.82
C ARG A 37 5.20 7.28 -9.32
N ALA A 38 5.38 8.40 -8.61
CA ALA A 38 5.03 8.50 -7.19
C ALA A 38 3.53 8.30 -6.96
N GLU A 39 2.68 8.89 -7.82
CA GLU A 39 1.22 8.71 -7.78
C GLU A 39 0.82 7.24 -7.94
N VAL A 40 1.35 6.56 -8.95
CA VAL A 40 1.07 5.12 -9.17
C VAL A 40 1.52 4.26 -7.98
N VAL A 41 2.68 4.58 -7.38
CA VAL A 41 3.16 3.84 -6.20
C VAL A 41 2.28 4.11 -4.98
N GLN A 42 1.77 5.33 -4.81
CA GLN A 42 0.81 5.63 -3.74
C GLN A 42 -0.51 4.89 -3.93
N ASP A 43 -1.05 4.85 -5.15
CA ASP A 43 -2.27 4.10 -5.48
C ASP A 43 -2.12 2.60 -5.16
N GLN A 44 -0.95 2.02 -5.47
CA GLN A 44 -0.66 0.63 -5.12
C GLN A 44 -0.54 0.40 -3.61
N ILE A 45 0.02 1.35 -2.86
CA ILE A 45 0.08 1.27 -1.40
C ILE A 45 -1.34 1.32 -0.82
N ASP A 46 -2.17 2.23 -1.31
CA ASP A 46 -3.56 2.39 -0.88
C ASP A 46 -4.37 1.11 -1.15
N ALA A 47 -4.27 0.55 -2.36
CA ALA A 47 -4.94 -0.70 -2.72
C ALA A 47 -4.51 -1.89 -1.84
N ILE A 48 -3.24 -1.98 -1.45
CA ILE A 48 -2.77 -3.04 -0.54
C ILE A 48 -3.28 -2.78 0.88
N GLN A 49 -3.34 -1.54 1.33
CA GLN A 49 -3.88 -1.20 2.65
C GLN A 49 -5.39 -1.45 2.74
N ASP A 50 -6.13 -1.17 1.67
CA ASP A 50 -7.56 -1.46 1.54
C ASP A 50 -7.83 -2.98 1.55
N ASP A 51 -7.03 -3.76 0.80
CA ASP A 51 -7.13 -5.23 0.80
C ASP A 51 -6.81 -5.84 2.18
N ILE A 52 -5.80 -5.31 2.89
CA ILE A 52 -5.49 -5.71 4.27
C ILE A 52 -6.64 -5.34 5.22
N ASP A 53 -7.25 -4.17 5.07
CA ASP A 53 -8.37 -3.73 5.90
C ASP A 53 -9.63 -4.56 5.63
N ASP A 54 -9.95 -4.86 4.36
CA ASP A 54 -11.05 -5.76 3.97
C ASP A 54 -10.82 -7.17 4.53
N GLU A 55 -9.62 -7.74 4.39
CA GLU A 55 -9.29 -9.05 4.95
C GLU A 55 -9.48 -9.07 6.48
N ARG A 56 -9.06 -8.00 7.16
CA ARG A 56 -9.22 -7.83 8.60
C ARG A 56 -10.69 -7.67 9.01
N MET A 57 -11.50 -6.97 8.22
CA MET A 57 -12.95 -6.88 8.42
C MET A 57 -13.63 -8.23 8.19
N ARG A 58 -13.23 -8.99 7.15
CA ARG A 58 -13.77 -10.32 6.85
C ARG A 58 -13.48 -11.33 7.96
N THR A 59 -12.27 -11.30 8.50
CA THR A 59 -11.88 -12.19 9.61
C THR A 59 -12.50 -11.80 10.94
N THR A 60 -12.81 -10.52 11.16
CA THR A 60 -13.52 -10.05 12.38
C THR A 60 -15.04 -10.15 12.27
N ALA A 61 -15.60 -10.23 11.06
CA ALA A 61 -17.03 -10.37 10.79
C ALA A 61 -17.52 -11.82 10.67
N ALA A 62 -16.69 -12.82 11.01
CA ALA A 62 -17.20 -14.16 11.27
C ALA A 62 -17.77 -14.17 12.71
N PRO A 63 -19.10 -14.10 12.91
CA PRO A 63 -19.63 -14.52 14.20
C PRO A 63 -19.19 -15.97 14.38
N GLU A 64 -18.47 -16.24 15.47
CA GLU A 64 -18.28 -17.60 15.94
C GLU A 64 -19.63 -18.31 15.81
N PRO A 65 -19.74 -19.46 15.14
CA PRO A 65 -20.89 -20.31 15.39
C PRO A 65 -20.75 -20.68 16.86
N SER A 66 -21.43 -19.94 17.73
CA SER A 66 -21.84 -20.44 19.03
C SER A 66 -22.66 -21.68 18.71
N ASP A 67 -21.98 -22.80 18.52
CA ASP A 67 -22.51 -24.16 18.60
C ASP A 67 -22.80 -24.40 20.09
N ASP A 68 -23.60 -23.51 20.67
CA ASP A 68 -24.33 -23.72 21.90
C ASP A 68 -25.58 -24.51 21.49
N ARG A 69 -25.34 -25.74 21.03
CA ARG A 69 -26.37 -26.75 20.82
C ARG A 69 -26.80 -27.24 22.19
N LEU A 70 -27.70 -26.45 22.78
CA LEU A 70 -28.95 -26.85 23.42
C LEU A 70 -29.08 -28.33 23.83
N PHE A 71 -29.25 -28.54 25.14
CA PHE A 71 -30.11 -29.53 25.83
C PHE A 71 -29.96 -31.03 25.50
#